data_AF-A0A9Q1B462-F1
#
_entry.id   AF-A0A9Q1B462-F1
#
_cell.length_a   1.000
_cell.length_b   1.000
_cell.length_c   1.000
_cell.angle_alpha   90.00
_cell.angle_beta   90.00
_cell.angle_gamma   90.00
#
_symmetry.space_group_name_H-M   'P 1'
#
loop_
_entity.id
_entity.type
_entity.pdbx_description
1 polymer ?
#
loop_
_entity_poly.entity_id
_entity_poly.type
_entity_poly.pdbx_seq_one_letter_code
_entity_poly.pdbx_strand_id
1 'polypeptide(L)'
;MKAAQQLCEKQEEMGMAEHILVQDMPTRWNSTLEMVARLVEQKDMLKAMMSTTPILPGGRKLNISATNWLTPGQIVDILKPFEETTKILCSLDASLAHAIPLIHALHRGLNALNEDDSSLLLRNRALVMSLTFFYQPCRVDCFDFAVTGSTSWHQGLSHY
;
A
#
# COMPACT_ATOMS: atom_id res chain seq x y z
N MET A 1 -27.69 -12.89 -3.23
CA MET A 1 -27.82 -11.61 -3.97
C MET A 1 -28.48 -10.48 -3.17
N LYS A 2 -29.41 -10.75 -2.24
CA LYS A 2 -30.07 -9.69 -1.41
C LYS A 2 -29.13 -8.67 -0.75
N ALA A 3 -28.00 -9.09 -0.19
CA ALA A 3 -27.08 -8.19 0.51
C ALA A 3 -26.36 -7.20 -0.42
N ALA A 4 -26.00 -7.63 -1.65
CA ALA A 4 -25.38 -6.75 -2.64
C ALA A 4 -26.39 -5.73 -3.20
N GLN A 5 -27.64 -6.15 -3.37
CA GLN A 5 -28.70 -5.25 -3.81
C GLN A 5 -29.01 -4.16 -2.77
N GLN A 6 -29.11 -4.52 -1.49
CA GLN A 6 -29.28 -3.56 -0.40
C GLN A 6 -28.11 -2.57 -0.29
N LEU A 7 -26.89 -3.00 -0.67
CA LEU A 7 -25.72 -2.15 -0.72
C LEU A 7 -25.87 -1.07 -1.81
N CYS A 8 -26.21 -1.49 -3.03
CA CYS A 8 -26.40 -0.59 -4.17
C CYS A 8 -27.53 0.42 -3.89
N GLU A 9 -28.69 -0.05 -3.42
CA GLU A 9 -29.82 0.83 -3.04
C GLU A 9 -29.37 1.91 -2.04
N LYS A 10 -28.54 1.54 -1.05
CA LYS A 10 -28.04 2.50 -0.06
C LYS A 10 -26.98 3.45 -0.61
N GLN A 11 -26.16 2.99 -1.56
CA GLN A 11 -25.16 3.82 -2.24
C GLN A 11 -25.84 4.89 -3.11
N GLU A 12 -26.89 4.50 -3.85
CA GLU A 12 -27.72 5.42 -4.64
C GLU A 12 -28.40 6.47 -3.74
N GLU A 13 -29.02 6.06 -2.62
CA GLU A 13 -29.64 6.97 -1.65
C GLU A 13 -28.66 8.03 -1.10
N MET A 14 -27.37 7.69 -1.01
CA MET A 14 -26.32 8.58 -0.48
C MET A 14 -25.56 9.33 -1.58
N GLY A 15 -25.84 9.09 -2.86
CA GLY A 15 -25.08 9.65 -3.98
C GLY A 15 -23.61 9.23 -3.99
N MET A 16 -23.28 8.05 -3.46
CA MET A 16 -21.92 7.49 -3.44
C MET A 16 -21.64 6.65 -4.68
N ALA A 17 -20.36 6.42 -4.98
CA ALA A 17 -19.98 5.49 -6.05
C ALA A 17 -20.47 4.06 -5.72
N GLU A 18 -21.23 3.49 -6.66
CA GLU A 18 -21.73 2.12 -6.58
C GLU A 18 -20.60 1.13 -6.77
N HIS A 19 -20.09 0.63 -5.65
CA HIS A 19 -19.04 -0.36 -5.65
C HIS A 19 -19.42 -1.55 -4.78
N ILE A 20 -19.34 -2.75 -5.36
CA ILE A 20 -19.46 -3.98 -4.61
C ILE A 20 -18.30 -4.12 -3.61
N LEU A 21 -18.56 -4.73 -2.47
CA LEU A 21 -17.51 -5.14 -1.54
C LEU A 21 -16.68 -6.26 -2.18
N VAL A 22 -15.36 -6.11 -2.11
CA VAL A 22 -14.42 -7.12 -2.58
C VAL A 22 -14.21 -8.14 -1.46
N GLN A 23 -14.16 -9.43 -1.80
CA GLN A 23 -13.82 -10.47 -0.84
C GLN A 23 -12.33 -10.79 -0.92
N ASP A 24 -11.74 -11.11 0.23
CA ASP A 24 -10.38 -11.60 0.32
C ASP A 24 -10.22 -12.92 -0.44
N MET A 25 -9.17 -13.02 -1.26
CA MET A 25 -8.89 -14.16 -2.14
C MET A 25 -7.45 -14.62 -1.91
N PRO A 26 -7.23 -15.72 -1.16
CA PRO A 26 -5.90 -16.09 -0.65
C PRO A 26 -4.86 -16.39 -1.73
N THR A 27 -5.29 -16.67 -2.97
CA THR A 27 -4.41 -16.94 -4.10
C THR A 27 -3.85 -15.69 -4.78
N ARG A 28 -4.33 -14.49 -4.42
CA ARG A 28 -3.87 -13.21 -4.97
C ARG A 28 -3.46 -12.29 -3.84
N TRP A 29 -2.17 -12.00 -3.74
CA TRP A 29 -1.56 -11.27 -2.62
C TRP A 29 -2.15 -9.87 -2.37
N ASN A 30 -2.74 -9.25 -3.40
CA ASN A 30 -3.38 -7.92 -3.32
C ASN A 30 -4.85 -7.94 -2.89
N SER A 31 -5.51 -9.11 -2.86
CA SER A 31 -6.96 -9.16 -2.66
C SER A 31 -7.38 -8.65 -1.28
N THR A 32 -6.58 -8.92 -0.25
CA THR A 32 -6.82 -8.37 1.10
C THR A 32 -6.72 -6.85 1.09
N LEU A 33 -5.73 -6.29 0.37
CA LEU A 33 -5.58 -4.83 0.22
C LEU A 33 -6.77 -4.23 -0.54
N GLU A 34 -7.18 -4.84 -1.66
CA GLU A 34 -8.35 -4.42 -2.45
C GLU A 34 -9.63 -4.44 -1.58
N MET A 35 -9.83 -5.49 -0.78
CA MET A 35 -10.95 -5.60 0.17
C MET A 35 -10.91 -4.48 1.22
N VAL A 36 -9.78 -4.27 1.87
CA VAL A 36 -9.65 -3.27 2.94
C VAL A 36 -9.79 -1.86 2.38
N ALA A 37 -9.22 -1.55 1.22
CA ALA A 37 -9.36 -0.27 0.55
C ALA A 37 -10.83 0.03 0.21
N ARG A 38 -11.54 -0.94 -0.37
CA ARG A 38 -12.98 -0.82 -0.66
C ARG A 38 -13.82 -0.66 0.59
N LEU A 39 -13.45 -1.34 1.67
CA LEU A 39 -14.11 -1.22 2.98
C LEU A 39 -13.94 0.20 3.56
N VAL A 40 -12.75 0.78 3.46
CA VAL A 40 -12.47 2.16 3.91
C VAL A 40 -13.21 3.18 3.04
N GLU A 41 -13.25 2.98 1.73
CA GLU A 41 -13.98 3.82 0.79
C GLU A 41 -15.49 3.89 1.12
N GLN A 42 -16.07 2.73 1.45
CA GLN A 42 -17.50 2.56 1.71
C GLN A 42 -17.86 2.73 3.20
N LYS A 43 -16.95 3.26 4.03
CA LYS A 43 -17.11 3.36 5.49
C LYS A 43 -18.36 4.10 5.94
N ASP A 44 -18.72 5.19 5.26
CA ASP A 44 -19.78 6.09 5.72
C ASP A 44 -21.16 5.52 5.41
N MET A 45 -21.30 4.90 4.24
CA MET A 45 -22.47 4.09 3.91
C MET A 45 -22.63 2.91 4.88
N LEU A 46 -21.56 2.18 5.19
CA LEU A 46 -21.62 1.07 6.14
C LEU A 46 -22.02 1.52 7.54
N LYS A 47 -21.52 2.66 8.02
CA LYS A 47 -21.94 3.26 9.30
C LYS A 47 -23.44 3.59 9.32
N ALA A 48 -23.95 4.15 8.22
CA ALA A 48 -25.35 4.47 8.09
C ALA A 48 -26.23 3.20 8.06
N MET A 49 -25.82 2.16 7.33
CA MET A 49 -26.50 0.85 7.35
C MET A 49 -26.49 0.20 8.73
N MET A 50 -25.37 0.28 9.46
CA MET A 50 -25.28 -0.22 10.84
C MET A 50 -26.19 0.54 11.80
N SER A 51 -26.41 1.83 11.55
CA SER A 51 -27.29 2.67 12.36
C SER A 51 -28.76 2.29 12.16
N THR A 52 -29.15 1.92 10.93
CA THR A 52 -30.52 1.48 10.62
C THR A 52 -30.77 0.01 10.98
N THR A 53 -29.75 -0.84 10.84
CA THR A 53 -29.88 -2.29 10.96
C THR A 53 -28.68 -2.88 11.71
N PRO A 54 -28.63 -2.74 13.04
CA PRO A 54 -27.44 -3.11 13.83
C PRO A 54 -27.23 -4.63 13.98
N ILE A 55 -28.23 -5.43 13.59
CA ILE A 55 -28.22 -6.89 13.74
C ILE A 55 -28.06 -7.54 12.37
N LEU A 56 -26.96 -8.26 12.20
CA LEU A 56 -26.69 -9.06 11.02
C LEU A 56 -27.53 -10.35 11.02
N PRO A 57 -27.72 -10.96 9.83
CA PRO A 57 -28.26 -12.32 9.75
C PRO A 57 -27.53 -13.28 10.69
N GLY A 58 -28.29 -13.96 11.56
CA GLY A 58 -27.74 -14.82 12.61
C GLY A 58 -27.56 -14.17 13.98
N GLY A 59 -28.18 -13.02 14.25
CA GLY A 59 -28.28 -12.42 15.59
C GLY A 59 -27.01 -11.72 16.07
N ARG A 60 -26.00 -11.57 15.20
CA ARG A 60 -24.73 -10.93 15.53
C ARG A 60 -24.88 -9.42 15.41
N LYS A 61 -24.52 -8.69 16.47
CA LYS A 61 -24.48 -7.22 16.43
C LYS A 61 -23.17 -6.78 15.79
N LEU A 62 -23.24 -6.02 14.70
CA LEU A 62 -22.06 -5.46 14.06
C LEU A 62 -21.79 -4.09 14.69
N ASN A 63 -20.77 -4.01 15.54
CA ASN A 63 -20.36 -2.76 16.18
C ASN A 63 -18.92 -2.44 15.81
N ILE A 64 -18.72 -1.61 14.78
CA ILE A 64 -17.41 -1.13 14.36
C ILE A 64 -17.20 0.28 14.93
N SER A 65 -16.41 0.38 15.99
CA SER A 65 -16.04 1.65 16.62
C SER A 65 -15.23 2.53 15.66
N ALA A 66 -15.24 3.85 15.87
CA ALA A 66 -14.40 4.81 15.12
C ALA A 66 -12.90 4.42 15.14
N THR A 67 -12.42 3.89 16.27
CA THR A 67 -11.05 3.40 16.43
C THR A 67 -10.74 2.19 15.53
N ASN A 68 -11.75 1.38 15.20
CA ASN A 68 -11.60 0.20 14.36
C ASN A 68 -11.45 0.57 12.86
N TRP A 69 -11.77 1.82 12.48
CA TRP A 69 -11.61 2.33 11.11
C TRP A 69 -10.24 2.97 10.86
N LEU A 70 -9.51 3.37 11.91
CA LEU A 70 -8.16 3.93 11.80
C LEU A 70 -7.18 2.87 11.29
N THR A 71 -7.25 1.66 11.85
CA THR A 71 -6.33 0.56 11.52
C THR A 71 -6.41 0.15 10.03
N PRO A 72 -7.60 -0.07 9.43
CA PRO A 72 -7.75 -0.31 7.99
C PRO A 72 -7.15 0.78 7.09
N GLY A 73 -7.39 2.06 7.40
CA GLY A 73 -6.89 3.18 6.60
C GLY A 73 -5.36 3.21 6.56
N GLN A 74 -4.73 3.10 7.73
CA GLN A 74 -3.27 3.06 7.85
C GLN A 74 -2.65 1.84 7.13
N ILE A 75 -3.31 0.68 7.15
CA ILE A 75 -2.86 -0.50 6.40
C ILE A 75 -2.88 -0.22 4.89
N VAL A 76 -3.95 0.41 4.40
CA VAL A 76 -4.05 0.79 2.97
C VAL A 76 -2.93 1.75 2.60
N ASP A 77 -2.69 2.77 3.41
CA ASP A 77 -1.64 3.76 3.14
C ASP A 77 -0.24 3.15 3.11
N ILE A 78 0.06 2.19 4.00
CA ILE A 78 1.35 1.48 4.03
C ILE A 78 1.50 0.56 2.82
N LEU A 79 0.46 -0.16 2.43
CA LEU A 79 0.56 -1.22 1.42
C LEU A 79 0.35 -0.73 -0.01
N LYS A 80 -0.32 0.40 -0.21
CA LYS A 80 -0.59 0.96 -1.54
C LYS A 80 0.68 1.22 -2.37
N PRO A 81 1.77 1.78 -1.81
CA PRO A 81 3.04 1.94 -2.55
C PRO A 81 3.63 0.61 -3.04
N PHE A 82 3.45 -0.48 -2.29
CA PHE A 82 3.93 -1.81 -2.68
C PHE A 82 3.10 -2.38 -3.84
N GLU A 83 1.79 -2.17 -3.80
CA GLU A 83 0.89 -2.57 -4.88
C GLU A 83 1.26 -1.84 -6.18
N GLU A 84 1.46 -0.52 -6.10
CA GLU A 84 1.85 0.33 -7.24
C GLU A 84 3.22 -0.08 -7.79
N THR A 85 4.21 -0.27 -6.91
CA THR A 85 5.54 -0.75 -7.29
C THR A 85 5.46 -2.10 -7.99
N THR A 86 4.65 -3.03 -7.48
CA THR A 86 4.50 -4.35 -8.11
C THR A 86 3.82 -4.24 -9.47
N LYS A 87 2.81 -3.38 -9.63
CA LYS A 87 2.18 -3.13 -10.94
C LYS A 87 3.20 -2.63 -11.96
N ILE A 88 4.08 -1.71 -11.55
CA ILE A 88 5.15 -1.19 -12.42
C ILE A 88 6.17 -2.28 -12.75
N LEU A 89 6.60 -3.08 -11.77
CA LEU A 89 7.61 -4.12 -11.98
C LEU A 89 7.09 -5.36 -12.71
N CYS A 90 5.78 -5.59 -12.70
CA CYS A 90 5.13 -6.64 -13.48
C CYS A 90 4.62 -6.15 -14.85
N SER A 91 4.88 -4.90 -15.22
CA SER A 91 4.55 -4.37 -16.55
C SER A 91 5.49 -4.92 -17.63
N LEU A 92 5.08 -4.82 -18.89
CA LEU A 92 5.87 -5.32 -20.03
C LEU A 92 7.13 -4.48 -20.28
N ASP A 93 7.12 -3.23 -19.83
CA ASP A 93 8.15 -2.21 -19.92
C ASP A 93 9.02 -2.13 -18.66
N ALA A 94 8.80 -3.03 -17.70
CA ALA A 94 9.62 -3.14 -16.50
C ALA A 94 11.08 -3.46 -16.84
N SER A 95 12.00 -2.78 -16.17
CA SER A 95 13.43 -3.01 -16.29
C SER A 95 14.08 -2.95 -14.91
N LEU A 96 15.29 -3.52 -14.78
CA LEU A 96 16.04 -3.46 -13.52
C LEU A 96 16.33 -2.02 -13.09
N ALA A 97 16.45 -1.09 -14.05
CA ALA A 97 16.61 0.33 -13.79
C ALA A 97 15.38 0.98 -13.12
N HIS A 98 14.18 0.41 -13.27
CA HIS A 98 12.97 0.81 -12.53
C HIS A 98 12.94 0.22 -11.12
N ALA A 99 13.44 -1.01 -10.94
CA ALA A 99 13.39 -1.72 -9.66
C ALA A 99 14.20 -1.02 -8.56
N ILE A 100 15.44 -0.63 -8.86
CA ILE A 100 16.35 -0.06 -7.85
C ILE A 100 15.77 1.23 -7.23
N PRO A 101 15.35 2.26 -8.02
CA PRO A 101 14.75 3.46 -7.46
C PRO A 101 13.45 3.21 -6.69
N LEU A 102 12.59 2.32 -7.18
CA LEU A 102 11.30 2.02 -6.54
C LEU A 102 11.50 1.36 -5.17
N ILE A 103 12.42 0.39 -5.08
CA ILE A 103 12.75 -0.27 -3.82
C ILE A 103 13.36 0.72 -2.83
N HIS A 104 14.25 1.61 -3.29
CA HIS A 104 14.78 2.68 -2.45
C HIS A 104 13.69 3.64 -1.96
N ALA A 105 12.73 4.00 -2.81
CA ALA A 105 11.61 4.86 -2.43
C ALA A 105 10.73 4.20 -1.36
N LEU A 106 10.39 2.91 -1.52
CA LEU A 106 9.65 2.14 -0.52
C LEU A 106 10.38 2.09 0.82
N HIS A 107 11.70 1.82 0.79
CA HIS A 107 12.51 1.75 1.99
C HIS A 107 12.53 3.10 2.75
N ARG A 108 12.71 4.22 2.03
CA ARG A 108 12.66 5.56 2.65
C ARG A 108 11.29 5.86 3.24
N GLY A 109 10.21 5.55 2.51
CA GLY A 109 8.84 5.74 2.99
C GLY A 109 8.58 4.98 4.29
N LEU A 110 8.99 3.72 4.37
CA LEU A 110 8.84 2.90 5.59
C LEU A 110 9.64 3.45 6.77
N ASN A 111 10.85 3.94 6.55
CA ASN A 111 11.67 4.51 7.61
C ASN A 111 11.08 5.82 8.15
N ALA A 112 10.59 6.70 7.27
CA ALA A 112 9.92 7.94 7.67
C ALA A 112 8.66 7.65 8.50
N LEU A 113 7.92 6.60 8.14
CA LEU A 113 6.77 6.14 8.90
C LEU A 113 7.18 5.61 10.30
N ASN A 114 8.31 4.91 10.41
CA ASN A 114 8.80 4.35 11.68
C ASN A 114 9.19 5.43 12.71
N GLU A 115 9.51 6.65 12.26
CA GLU A 115 9.80 7.79 13.13
C GLU A 115 8.53 8.39 13.77
N ASP A 116 7.35 8.13 13.18
CA ASP A 116 6.05 8.67 13.62
C ASP A 116 5.32 7.81 14.69
N ASP A 117 6.01 6.86 15.35
CA ASP A 117 5.49 6.02 16.45
C ASP A 117 4.12 5.36 16.17
N SER A 118 3.79 5.09 14.90
CA SER A 118 2.53 4.46 14.55
C SER A 118 2.51 3.00 15.01
N SER A 119 1.62 2.66 15.94
CA SER A 119 1.49 1.30 16.53
C SER A 119 1.36 0.14 15.52
N LEU A 120 0.91 0.42 14.30
CA LEU A 120 0.86 -0.53 13.19
C LEU A 120 2.24 -0.83 12.58
N LEU A 121 3.13 0.15 12.54
CA LEU A 121 4.49 -0.02 12.04
C LEU A 121 5.35 -0.79 13.04
N LEU A 122 5.11 -0.58 14.34
CA LEU A 122 5.68 -1.41 15.40
C LEU A 122 5.33 -2.90 15.20
N ARG A 123 4.14 -3.20 14.68
CA ARG A 123 3.71 -4.57 14.30
C ARG A 123 4.26 -5.05 12.97
N ASN A 124 4.44 -4.14 12.00
CA ASN A 124 5.01 -4.43 10.69
C ASN A 124 6.55 -4.34 10.63
N ARG A 125 7.22 -4.31 11.78
CA ARG A 125 8.70 -4.28 11.91
C ARG A 125 9.40 -5.36 11.09
N ALA A 126 8.76 -6.52 10.92
CA ALA A 126 9.28 -7.61 10.08
C ALA A 126 9.37 -7.25 8.59
N LEU A 127 8.43 -6.43 8.06
CA LEU A 127 8.49 -5.94 6.67
C LEU A 127 9.66 -4.97 6.49
N VAL A 128 9.84 -4.04 7.42
CA VAL A 128 10.98 -3.11 7.41
C VAL A 128 12.29 -3.89 7.52
N MET A 129 12.42 -4.78 8.50
CA MET A 129 13.64 -5.58 8.70
C MET A 129 13.96 -6.50 7.53
N SER A 130 12.96 -7.11 6.90
CA SER A 130 13.18 -7.96 5.72
C SER A 130 13.65 -7.12 4.53
N LEU A 131 13.03 -5.98 4.23
CA LEU A 131 13.49 -5.10 3.16
C LEU A 131 14.90 -4.54 3.46
N THR A 132 15.21 -4.20 4.71
CA THR A 132 16.54 -3.74 5.13
C THR A 132 17.60 -4.84 5.05
N PHE A 133 17.26 -6.09 5.35
CA PHE A 133 18.18 -7.22 5.33
C PHE A 133 18.43 -7.74 3.90
N PHE A 134 17.38 -7.83 3.08
CA PHE A 134 17.49 -8.23 1.67
C PHE A 134 18.15 -7.16 0.80
N TYR A 135 17.96 -5.87 1.14
CA TYR A 135 18.62 -4.74 0.50
C TYR A 135 19.59 -4.04 1.45
N GLN A 136 20.53 -4.80 2.01
CA GLN A 136 21.71 -4.20 2.60
C GLN A 136 22.43 -3.45 1.45
N PRO A 137 22.69 -2.13 1.58
CA PRO A 137 23.24 -1.35 0.50
C PRO A 137 24.66 -1.87 0.22
N CYS A 138 24.82 -2.68 -0.81
CA CYS A 138 26.09 -2.74 -1.53
C CYS A 138 26.31 -1.32 -2.06
N ARG A 139 27.06 -0.52 -1.28
CA ARG A 139 27.56 0.83 -1.56
C ARG A 139 27.19 1.31 -2.97
N VAL A 140 26.09 2.03 -3.08
CA VAL A 140 25.74 2.78 -4.29
C VAL A 140 26.63 4.02 -4.38
N ASP A 141 27.95 3.82 -4.49
CA ASP A 141 28.91 4.88 -4.81
C ASP A 141 28.99 5.13 -6.34
N CYS A 142 28.24 4.36 -7.15
CA CYS A 142 28.30 4.46 -8.62
C CYS A 142 27.26 5.40 -9.24
N PHE A 143 26.21 5.82 -8.51
CA PHE A 143 25.13 6.63 -9.11
C PHE A 143 25.34 8.15 -8.99
N ASP A 144 26.27 8.61 -8.15
CA ASP A 144 26.61 10.04 -8.04
C ASP A 144 27.49 10.57 -9.18
N PHE A 145 28.03 9.68 -10.03
CA PHE A 145 28.84 10.10 -11.19
C PHE A 145 28.01 10.72 -12.32
N ALA A 146 26.69 10.54 -12.33
CA ALA A 146 25.81 11.07 -13.38
C ALA A 146 25.28 12.49 -13.11
N VAL A 147 25.43 13.02 -11.88
CA VAL A 147 24.85 14.33 -11.49
C VAL A 147 25.89 15.44 -11.36
N THR A 148 27.17 15.10 -11.21
CA THR A 148 28.25 16.10 -11.25
C THR A 148 29.00 16.00 -12.57
N GLY A 149 28.64 16.86 -13.52
CA GLY A 149 29.30 16.99 -14.82
C GLY A 149 30.75 17.47 -14.69
N SER A 150 31.67 16.60 -14.28
CA SER A 150 33.11 16.82 -14.36
C SER A 150 33.66 16.05 -15.56
N THR A 151 33.75 16.74 -16.69
CA THR A 151 34.48 16.28 -17.87
C THR A 151 35.96 16.57 -17.65
N SER A 152 36.73 15.54 -17.27
CA SER A 152 38.19 15.57 -17.40
C SER A 152 38.72 14.19 -17.74
N TRP A 153 38.54 13.80 -19.00
CA TRP A 153 39.34 12.76 -19.63
C TRP A 153 40.38 13.42 -20.50
N HIS A 154 41.58 13.68 -19.96
CA HIS A 154 42.77 13.79 -20.81
C HIS A 154 44.03 13.30 -20.07
N GLN A 155 44.63 12.31 -20.72
CA GLN A 155 46.07 12.03 -20.82
C GLN A 155 46.77 11.32 -19.65
N GLY A 156 47.14 10.06 -19.92
CA GLY A 156 48.04 9.27 -19.09
C GLY A 156 48.45 7.94 -19.75
N LEU A 157 48.78 7.95 -21.04
CA LEU A 157 49.51 6.85 -21.70
C LEU A 157 50.66 7.43 -22.52
N SER A 158 51.79 7.69 -21.87
CA SER A 158 53.11 7.69 -22.50
C SER A 158 54.22 7.84 -21.45
N HIS A 159 55.19 6.90 -21.48
CA HIS A 159 56.47 6.85 -20.75
C HIS A 159 56.35 6.65 -19.21
N TYR A 160 56.91 5.62 -18.58
CA TYR A 160 58.14 4.84 -18.76
C TYR A 160 57.90 3.35 -18.46
#